data_AF-A0AAT9LUG8-F1
#
_entry.id   AF-A0AAT9LUG8-F1
#
_cell.length_a   1.000
_cell.length_b   1.000
_cell.length_c   1.000
_cell.angle_alpha   90.00
_cell.angle_beta   90.00
_cell.angle_gamma   90.00
#
_symmetry.space_group_name_H-M   'P 1'
#
loop_
_entity.id
_entity.type
_entity.pdbx_description
1 polymer ?
#
loop_
_entity_poly.entity_id
_entity_poly.type
_entity_poly.pdbx_seq_one_letter_code
_entity_poly.pdbx_strand_id
1 'polypeptide(L)'
;MATDQVVPAEHAAWREARWQELAGPNGKAKVVANGRISGPDPVVLPGVPGQWRVTDAGTLTVTAEDGVEINGEPAAGTVEVPAGSSLEFPGGRKGFAGGASGFYGVVVMDEGALARSGLSGIDAYPYDPAWVFEGEYRAAEPGRRIEVERLTTPRSTEAILAPVDLVVTIAGVEHVLSVLEDMPGQRLVVFTDETSGTETPSIGRWLVLPLLEPGSTVTVDFNQATLSHHHVSPRVFTCPLSPPGNHLPLRIEAGERALAYDLKGRAVTYLRHLENRDWAGARAMCADTATVWHNDGKGDETIAGAPHMYP
;
A
#
# COMPACT_ATOMS: atom_id res chain seq x y z
N MET A 1 -32.59 -17.14 -14.64
CA MET A 1 -31.50 -18.13 -14.76
C MET A 1 -30.24 -17.33 -15.01
N ALA A 2 -29.37 -17.20 -14.01
CA ALA A 2 -28.07 -16.56 -14.22
C ALA A 2 -27.27 -17.49 -15.14
N THR A 3 -26.95 -17.03 -16.33
CA THR A 3 -25.97 -17.68 -17.20
C THR A 3 -24.67 -17.77 -16.41
N ASP A 4 -24.14 -18.97 -16.26
CA ASP A 4 -22.86 -19.21 -15.61
C ASP A 4 -21.79 -18.49 -16.43
N GLN A 5 -21.41 -17.31 -15.97
CA GLN A 5 -20.58 -16.39 -16.74
C GLN A 5 -19.14 -16.90 -16.65
N VAL A 6 -18.63 -17.40 -17.77
CA VAL A 6 -17.28 -17.99 -17.83
C VAL A 6 -16.26 -16.89 -17.57
N VAL A 7 -15.62 -16.94 -16.41
CA VAL A 7 -14.52 -16.03 -16.05
C VAL A 7 -13.32 -16.35 -16.96
N PRO A 8 -12.76 -15.37 -17.69
CA PRO A 8 -11.57 -15.59 -18.50
C PRO A 8 -10.39 -16.07 -17.65
N ALA A 9 -9.60 -17.02 -18.16
CA ALA A 9 -8.41 -17.52 -17.47
C ALA A 9 -7.40 -16.41 -17.16
N GLU A 10 -7.30 -15.40 -18.04
CA GLU A 10 -6.49 -14.21 -17.83
C GLU A 10 -6.94 -13.40 -16.60
N HIS A 11 -8.25 -13.23 -16.40
CA HIS A 11 -8.77 -12.54 -15.23
C HIS A 11 -8.48 -13.33 -13.94
N ALA A 12 -8.64 -14.65 -13.95
CA ALA A 12 -8.29 -15.49 -12.81
C ALA A 12 -6.78 -15.41 -12.47
N ALA A 13 -5.91 -15.45 -13.48
CA ALA A 13 -4.47 -15.28 -13.30
C ALA A 13 -4.12 -13.89 -12.76
N TRP A 14 -4.81 -12.84 -13.24
CA TRP A 14 -4.68 -11.49 -12.71
C TRP A 14 -5.09 -11.41 -11.23
N ARG A 15 -6.21 -12.03 -10.82
CA ARG A 15 -6.64 -12.09 -9.41
C ARG A 15 -5.59 -12.75 -8.51
N GLU A 16 -4.98 -13.84 -8.97
CA GLU A 16 -3.90 -14.50 -8.24
C GLU A 16 -2.66 -13.61 -8.13
N ALA A 17 -2.21 -13.03 -9.25
CA ALA A 17 -1.07 -12.10 -9.24
C ALA A 17 -1.30 -10.90 -8.32
N ARG A 18 -2.52 -10.38 -8.31
CA ARG A 18 -2.95 -9.30 -7.42
C ARG A 18 -2.92 -9.72 -5.95
N TRP A 19 -3.33 -10.94 -5.63
CA TRP A 19 -3.19 -11.46 -4.27
C TRP A 19 -1.72 -11.63 -3.86
N GLN A 20 -0.86 -12.14 -4.75
CA GLN A 20 0.57 -12.25 -4.50
C GLN A 20 1.23 -10.88 -4.27
N GLU A 21 0.80 -9.84 -4.99
CA GLU A 21 1.26 -8.46 -4.78
C GLU A 21 0.96 -7.95 -3.36
N LEU A 22 -0.20 -8.29 -2.79
CA LEU A 22 -0.59 -7.85 -1.45
C LEU A 22 -0.07 -8.76 -0.34
N ALA A 23 -0.18 -10.08 -0.51
CA ALA A 23 -0.02 -11.06 0.56
C ALA A 23 1.09 -12.09 0.32
N GLY A 24 1.76 -12.05 -0.84
CA GLY A 24 2.87 -12.94 -1.17
C GLY A 24 4.12 -12.69 -0.30
N PRO A 25 5.25 -13.36 -0.59
CA PRO A 25 6.49 -13.25 0.19
C PRO A 25 6.92 -11.80 0.45
N ASN A 26 6.90 -10.95 -0.59
CA ASN A 26 7.23 -9.52 -0.52
C ASN A 26 5.98 -8.62 -0.60
N GLY A 27 4.83 -9.13 -0.13
CA GLY A 27 3.53 -8.49 -0.33
C GLY A 27 3.39 -7.15 0.41
N LYS A 28 2.63 -6.21 -0.15
CA LYS A 28 2.42 -4.87 0.43
C LYS A 28 1.78 -4.89 1.82
N ALA A 29 1.02 -5.92 2.17
CA ALA A 29 0.45 -6.09 3.51
C ALA A 29 1.49 -6.39 4.60
N LYS A 30 2.72 -6.76 4.20
CA LYS A 30 3.85 -6.97 5.12
C LYS A 30 4.70 -5.72 5.32
N VAL A 31 4.49 -4.67 4.53
CA VAL A 31 5.28 -3.45 4.57
C VAL A 31 4.81 -2.59 5.76
N VAL A 32 5.69 -2.44 6.75
CA VAL A 32 5.42 -1.76 8.03
C VAL A 32 6.04 -0.37 8.11
N ALA A 33 7.02 -0.07 7.26
CA ALA A 33 7.53 1.28 7.06
C ALA A 33 7.99 1.48 5.62
N ASN A 34 7.82 2.70 5.12
CA ASN A 34 8.23 3.11 3.78
C ASN A 34 8.58 4.59 3.85
N GLY A 35 9.77 4.96 3.38
CA GLY A 35 10.27 6.32 3.51
C GLY A 35 11.16 6.71 2.35
N ARG A 36 11.04 7.97 1.93
CA ARG A 36 11.96 8.61 0.99
C ARG A 36 12.95 9.47 1.76
N ILE A 37 14.23 9.33 1.45
CA ILE A 37 15.32 10.09 2.07
C ILE A 37 16.05 10.83 0.95
N SER A 38 16.30 12.12 1.18
CA SER A 38 17.01 13.00 0.27
C SER A 38 17.64 14.15 1.03
N GLY A 39 18.82 14.56 0.60
CA GLY A 39 19.56 15.68 1.20
C GLY A 39 20.27 15.33 2.52
N PRO A 40 21.09 16.27 3.01
CA PRO A 40 22.02 16.03 4.12
C PRO A 40 21.38 16.09 5.52
N ASP A 41 20.15 16.61 5.62
CA ASP A 41 19.44 16.70 6.89
C ASP A 41 19.02 15.31 7.38
N PRO A 42 19.33 14.94 8.64
CA PRO A 42 18.91 13.66 9.20
C PRO A 42 17.39 13.52 9.27
N VAL A 43 16.90 12.37 8.79
CA VAL A 43 15.49 11.97 8.80
C VAL A 43 15.31 10.72 9.67
N VAL A 44 14.38 10.79 10.61
CA VAL A 44 13.89 9.60 11.34
C VAL A 44 12.66 9.08 10.62
N LEU A 45 12.76 7.87 10.09
CA LEU A 45 11.62 7.22 9.46
C LEU A 45 10.76 6.53 10.53
N PRO A 46 9.43 6.74 10.55
CA PRO A 46 8.56 6.11 11.53
C PRO A 46 8.73 4.58 11.55
N GLY A 47 9.10 4.05 12.72
CA GLY A 47 9.27 2.61 12.92
C GLY A 47 10.56 2.00 12.34
N VAL A 48 11.46 2.80 11.76
CA VAL A 48 12.76 2.33 11.26
C VAL A 48 13.87 2.86 12.17
N PRO A 49 14.64 1.98 12.85
CA PRO A 49 15.75 2.39 13.69
C PRO A 49 16.79 3.23 12.95
N GLY A 50 17.37 4.21 13.65
CA GLY A 50 18.45 5.06 13.17
C GLY A 50 18.01 6.35 12.49
N GLN A 51 18.99 7.20 12.20
CA GLN A 51 18.80 8.48 11.50
C GLN A 51 19.40 8.39 10.10
N TRP A 52 18.59 8.69 9.10
CA TRP A 52 18.89 8.45 7.70
C TRP A 52 19.12 9.77 6.96
N ARG A 53 20.14 9.84 6.10
CA ARG A 53 20.39 11.03 5.26
C ARG A 53 21.13 10.65 4.00
N VAL A 54 21.09 11.55 3.02
CA VAL A 54 21.94 11.46 1.84
C VAL A 54 23.04 12.50 1.93
N THR A 55 24.30 12.09 1.87
CA THR A 55 25.44 13.02 1.93
C THR A 55 25.44 13.95 0.72
N ASP A 56 26.24 15.02 0.77
CA ASP A 56 26.44 15.91 -0.39
C ASP A 56 27.02 15.18 -1.62
N ALA A 57 27.67 14.03 -1.40
CA ALA A 57 28.16 13.14 -2.45
C ALA A 57 27.07 12.24 -3.06
N GLY A 58 25.83 12.30 -2.56
CA GLY A 58 24.71 11.50 -3.03
C GLY A 58 24.65 10.08 -2.44
N THR A 59 25.40 9.80 -1.37
CA THR A 59 25.45 8.48 -0.73
C THR A 59 24.44 8.41 0.43
N LEU A 60 23.62 7.37 0.46
CA LEU A 60 22.76 7.11 1.61
C LEU A 60 23.60 6.67 2.81
N THR A 61 23.34 7.25 3.96
CA THR A 61 23.96 6.87 5.24
C THR A 61 22.91 6.71 6.32
N VAL A 62 23.19 5.84 7.28
CA VAL A 62 22.42 5.71 8.52
C VAL A 62 23.35 5.87 9.71
N THR A 63 22.96 6.70 10.68
CA THR A 63 23.48 6.62 12.04
C THR A 63 22.70 5.54 12.76
N ALA A 64 23.30 4.36 12.88
CA ALA A 64 22.64 3.14 13.33
C ALA A 64 22.35 3.15 14.84
N GLU A 65 21.19 2.62 15.18
CA GLU A 65 20.85 2.17 16.54
C GLU A 65 21.23 0.69 16.71
N ASP A 66 21.19 0.19 17.95
CA ASP A 66 21.56 -1.19 18.26
C ASP A 66 20.69 -2.21 17.50
N GLY A 67 21.34 -3.21 16.89
CA GLY A 67 20.69 -4.32 16.19
C GLY A 67 20.29 -4.02 14.75
N VAL A 68 20.77 -2.92 14.15
CA VAL A 68 20.69 -2.70 12.70
C VAL A 68 21.83 -3.44 12.01
N GLU A 69 21.51 -4.22 10.98
CA GLU A 69 22.50 -4.86 10.11
C GLU A 69 22.31 -4.43 8.65
N ILE A 70 23.42 -4.29 7.92
CA ILE A 70 23.44 -3.93 6.51
C ILE A 70 24.21 -5.02 5.77
N ASN A 71 23.55 -5.68 4.83
CA ASN A 71 24.12 -6.81 4.08
C ASN A 71 24.68 -7.93 4.99
N GLY A 72 24.06 -8.14 6.16
CA GLY A 72 24.45 -9.15 7.15
C GLY A 72 25.58 -8.74 8.10
N GLU A 73 26.07 -7.50 7.99
CA GLU A 73 27.09 -6.97 8.89
C GLU A 73 26.48 -5.98 9.89
N PRO A 74 26.79 -6.08 11.20
CA PRO A 74 26.32 -5.13 12.20
C PRO A 74 26.76 -3.69 11.90
N ALA A 75 25.81 -2.77 11.89
CA ALA A 75 26.06 -1.35 11.72
C ALA A 75 26.36 -0.69 13.07
N ALA A 76 27.44 0.08 13.16
CA ALA A 76 27.79 0.85 14.36
C ALA A 76 28.20 2.27 13.99
N GLY A 77 27.61 3.26 14.66
CA GLY A 77 27.80 4.67 14.32
C GLY A 77 27.19 5.03 12.97
N THR A 78 27.83 5.94 12.23
CA THR A 78 27.36 6.35 10.90
C THR A 78 28.03 5.52 9.82
N VAL A 79 27.21 4.80 9.04
CA VAL A 79 27.66 3.89 7.99
C VAL A 79 26.97 4.20 6.66
N GLU A 80 27.66 3.89 5.56
CA GLU A 80 27.09 4.00 4.22
C GLU A 80 26.16 2.81 3.94
N VAL A 81 25.07 3.09 3.22
CA VAL A 81 24.08 2.10 2.78
C VAL A 81 24.05 2.12 1.25
N PRO A 82 24.83 1.27 0.58
CA PRO A 82 24.82 1.19 -0.88
C PRO A 82 23.41 0.93 -1.43
N ALA A 83 23.09 1.47 -2.60
CA ALA A 83 21.85 1.17 -3.30
C ALA A 83 21.74 -0.34 -3.55
N GLY A 84 20.58 -0.93 -3.24
CA GLY A 84 20.35 -2.36 -3.33
C GLY A 84 20.67 -3.14 -2.06
N SER A 85 21.10 -2.49 -0.98
CA SER A 85 21.45 -3.17 0.27
C SER A 85 20.23 -3.83 0.91
N SER A 86 20.44 -5.03 1.47
CA SER A 86 19.51 -5.63 2.41
C SER A 86 19.75 -5.08 3.80
N LEU A 87 18.68 -4.89 4.55
CA LEU A 87 18.70 -4.38 5.91
C LEU A 87 18.04 -5.40 6.82
N GLU A 88 18.57 -5.59 8.02
CA GLU A 88 17.89 -6.34 9.08
C GLU A 88 17.76 -5.45 10.32
N PHE A 89 16.64 -5.59 11.00
CA PHE A 89 16.26 -4.78 12.16
C PHE A 89 15.79 -5.67 13.31
N PRO A 90 15.80 -5.16 14.56
CA PRO A 90 15.28 -5.88 15.71
C PRO A 90 13.85 -6.40 15.48
N GLY A 91 13.59 -7.59 16.02
CA GLY A 91 12.32 -8.31 15.83
C GLY A 91 12.23 -9.10 14.52
N GLY A 92 13.35 -9.29 13.80
CA GLY A 92 13.40 -10.06 12.55
C GLY A 92 12.78 -9.33 11.36
N ARG A 93 12.62 -8.00 11.47
CA ARG A 93 12.11 -7.15 10.38
C ARG A 93 13.19 -6.98 9.34
N LYS A 94 12.81 -7.07 8.06
CA LYS A 94 13.73 -7.00 6.93
C LYS A 94 13.48 -5.74 6.15
N GLY A 95 14.51 -5.08 5.67
CA GLY A 95 14.39 -3.91 4.83
C GLY A 95 15.23 -3.96 3.57
N PHE A 96 14.93 -3.01 2.69
CA PHE A 96 15.65 -2.77 1.46
C PHE A 96 15.83 -1.27 1.28
N ALA A 97 17.05 -0.86 0.94
CA ALA A 97 17.36 0.50 0.53
C ALA A 97 17.70 0.53 -0.95
N GLY A 98 16.96 1.29 -1.74
CA GLY A 98 17.18 1.43 -3.18
C GLY A 98 17.08 2.88 -3.61
N GLY A 99 17.85 3.29 -4.61
CA GLY A 99 17.88 4.69 -5.02
C GLY A 99 19.11 5.04 -5.83
N ALA A 100 19.12 6.27 -6.33
CA ALA A 100 20.23 6.84 -7.07
C ALA A 100 20.13 8.38 -7.06
N SER A 101 21.21 9.05 -7.43
CA SER A 101 21.22 10.49 -7.72
C SER A 101 20.64 11.37 -6.60
N GLY A 102 20.98 11.07 -5.34
CA GLY A 102 20.54 11.87 -4.21
C GLY A 102 19.19 11.46 -3.59
N PHE A 103 18.52 10.44 -4.13
CA PHE A 103 17.21 9.98 -3.68
C PHE A 103 17.20 8.48 -3.41
N TYR A 104 16.78 8.12 -2.19
CA TYR A 104 16.66 6.72 -1.79
C TYR A 104 15.30 6.45 -1.14
N GLY A 105 14.73 5.29 -1.46
CA GLY A 105 13.63 4.69 -0.74
C GLY A 105 14.15 3.64 0.23
N VAL A 106 13.63 3.65 1.45
CA VAL A 106 13.82 2.59 2.45
C VAL A 106 12.45 1.97 2.72
N VAL A 107 12.35 0.66 2.48
CA VAL A 107 11.15 -0.13 2.72
C VAL A 107 11.47 -1.16 3.80
N VAL A 108 10.61 -1.29 4.81
CA VAL A 108 10.75 -2.28 5.88
C VAL A 108 9.51 -3.16 5.93
N MET A 109 9.76 -4.46 6.02
CA MET A 109 8.77 -5.52 6.04
C MET A 109 8.85 -6.32 7.34
N ASP A 110 7.70 -6.82 7.76
CA ASP A 110 7.54 -7.76 8.86
C ASP A 110 6.70 -8.94 8.37
N GLU A 111 7.28 -10.13 8.38
CA GLU A 111 6.61 -11.36 7.92
C GLU A 111 5.32 -11.66 8.69
N GLY A 112 5.27 -11.30 9.98
CA GLY A 112 4.10 -11.47 10.84
C GLY A 112 3.01 -10.43 10.61
N ALA A 113 3.27 -9.32 9.91
CA ALA A 113 2.29 -8.23 9.76
C ALA A 113 1.02 -8.67 9.02
N LEU A 114 1.14 -9.50 7.98
CA LEU A 114 -0.02 -10.05 7.28
C LEU A 114 -0.91 -10.86 8.24
N ALA A 115 -0.33 -11.80 8.99
CA ALA A 115 -1.05 -12.62 9.96
C ALA A 115 -1.67 -11.75 11.08
N ARG A 116 -0.95 -10.75 11.58
CA ARG A 116 -1.44 -9.77 12.58
C ARG A 116 -2.49 -8.80 12.03
N SER A 117 -2.62 -8.64 10.72
CA SER A 117 -3.73 -7.89 10.11
C SER A 117 -4.99 -8.74 10.00
N GLY A 118 -4.84 -10.06 9.79
CA GLY A 118 -5.95 -10.96 9.48
C GLY A 118 -6.50 -10.80 8.07
N LEU A 119 -5.81 -10.05 7.19
CA LEU A 119 -6.16 -9.94 5.78
C LEU A 119 -6.18 -11.34 5.17
N SER A 120 -7.33 -11.73 4.64
CA SER A 120 -7.59 -13.07 4.13
C SER A 120 -8.07 -13.08 2.68
N GLY A 121 -8.30 -11.91 2.08
CA GLY A 121 -8.70 -11.80 0.68
C GLY A 121 -9.04 -10.38 0.28
N ILE A 122 -9.53 -10.25 -0.94
CA ILE A 122 -10.05 -9.00 -1.50
C ILE A 122 -11.44 -9.31 -2.07
N ASP A 123 -12.47 -8.72 -1.50
CA ASP A 123 -13.83 -8.75 -2.05
C ASP A 123 -13.86 -8.00 -3.38
N ALA A 124 -14.58 -8.54 -4.36
CA ALA A 124 -14.68 -7.99 -5.70
C ALA A 124 -16.08 -8.25 -6.27
N TYR A 125 -16.50 -7.40 -7.20
CA TYR A 125 -17.68 -7.71 -8.01
C TYR A 125 -17.42 -8.96 -8.88
N PRO A 126 -18.48 -9.72 -9.24
CA PRO A 126 -18.36 -10.75 -10.25
C PRO A 126 -17.77 -10.20 -11.55
N TYR A 127 -16.96 -11.00 -12.25
CA TYR A 127 -16.41 -10.59 -13.54
C TYR A 127 -17.55 -10.32 -14.54
N ASP A 128 -17.50 -9.16 -15.19
CA ASP A 128 -18.47 -8.73 -16.19
C ASP A 128 -17.77 -8.19 -17.45
N PRO A 129 -17.89 -8.89 -18.60
CA PRO A 129 -17.26 -8.45 -19.85
C PRO A 129 -17.86 -7.15 -20.40
N ALA A 130 -19.03 -6.71 -19.94
CA ALA A 130 -19.59 -5.41 -20.30
C ALA A 130 -18.77 -4.23 -19.74
N TRP A 131 -17.89 -4.50 -18.76
CA TRP A 131 -16.96 -3.53 -18.17
C TRP A 131 -15.56 -3.56 -18.79
N VAL A 132 -15.42 -4.17 -19.97
CA VAL A 132 -14.20 -4.15 -20.78
C VAL A 132 -14.44 -3.27 -22.01
N PHE A 133 -13.63 -2.22 -22.14
CA PHE A 133 -13.76 -1.23 -23.21
C PHE A 133 -12.45 -1.10 -24.00
N GLU A 134 -12.56 -0.64 -25.24
CA GLU A 134 -11.43 -0.05 -25.95
C GLU A 134 -11.36 1.44 -25.60
N GLY A 135 -10.17 1.91 -25.25
CA GLY A 135 -9.86 3.31 -25.02
C GLY A 135 -8.65 3.77 -25.83
N GLU A 136 -8.35 5.06 -25.74
CA GLU A 136 -7.23 5.70 -26.43
C GLU A 136 -6.40 6.53 -25.45
N TYR A 137 -5.08 6.51 -25.59
CA TYR A 137 -4.22 7.49 -24.95
C TYR A 137 -4.11 8.77 -25.77
N ARG A 138 -4.72 9.84 -25.29
CA ARG A 138 -4.56 11.16 -25.89
C ARG A 138 -3.38 11.90 -25.26
N ALA A 139 -2.49 12.44 -26.08
CA ALA A 139 -1.36 13.23 -25.59
C ALA A 139 -1.86 14.46 -24.80
N ALA A 140 -1.22 14.75 -23.68
CA ALA A 140 -1.34 16.03 -23.00
C ALA A 140 -0.23 17.00 -23.44
N GLU A 141 -0.37 18.27 -23.04
CA GLU A 141 0.70 19.26 -23.21
C GLU A 141 2.02 18.75 -22.60
N PRO A 142 3.17 18.92 -23.28
CA PRO A 142 4.46 18.48 -22.76
C PRO A 142 4.75 19.01 -21.36
N GLY A 143 5.06 18.10 -20.44
CA GLY A 143 5.37 18.44 -19.05
C GLY A 143 4.14 18.76 -18.18
N ARG A 144 2.91 18.49 -18.64
CA ARG A 144 1.70 18.66 -17.82
C ARG A 144 1.84 17.95 -16.48
N ARG A 145 1.58 18.70 -15.40
CA ARG A 145 1.44 18.19 -14.05
C ARG A 145 0.07 18.57 -13.48
N ILE A 146 -0.49 17.71 -12.65
CA ILE A 146 -1.77 17.91 -11.98
C ILE A 146 -1.53 17.92 -10.48
N GLU A 147 -2.11 18.88 -9.77
CA GLU A 147 -2.08 18.90 -8.31
C GLU A 147 -2.98 17.79 -7.78
N VAL A 148 -2.38 16.89 -6.99
CA VAL A 148 -3.06 15.73 -6.41
C VAL A 148 -2.80 15.72 -4.92
N GLU A 149 -3.87 15.61 -4.14
CA GLU A 149 -3.80 15.45 -2.70
C GLU A 149 -3.32 14.04 -2.32
N ARG A 150 -2.65 13.95 -1.16
CA ARG A 150 -2.31 12.69 -0.49
C ARG A 150 -2.81 12.73 0.95
N LEU A 151 -3.22 11.58 1.47
CA LEU A 151 -3.60 11.41 2.87
C LEU A 151 -2.37 11.27 3.79
N THR A 152 -1.48 12.24 3.75
CA THR A 152 -0.35 12.37 4.68
C THR A 152 -0.78 13.08 5.97
N THR A 153 0.09 13.08 6.99
CA THR A 153 -0.10 13.85 8.22
C THR A 153 1.10 14.78 8.45
N PRO A 154 0.95 16.12 8.27
CA PRO A 154 -0.24 16.83 7.77
C PRO A 154 -0.55 16.49 6.31
N ARG A 155 -1.77 16.78 5.84
CA ARG A 155 -2.15 16.59 4.42
C ARG A 155 -1.17 17.33 3.51
N SER A 156 -0.86 16.73 2.37
CA SER A 156 0.00 17.30 1.36
C SER A 156 -0.66 17.27 -0.01
N THR A 157 -0.23 18.20 -0.85
CA THR A 157 -0.59 18.25 -2.26
C THR A 157 0.71 18.27 -3.05
N GLU A 158 0.78 17.47 -4.10
CA GLU A 158 1.93 17.40 -4.98
C GLU A 158 1.49 17.53 -6.44
N ALA A 159 2.23 18.29 -7.23
CA ALA A 159 2.04 18.29 -8.67
C ALA A 159 2.65 16.99 -9.23
N ILE A 160 1.84 16.06 -9.73
CA ILE A 160 2.26 14.77 -10.31
C ILE A 160 2.23 14.86 -11.84
N LEU A 161 3.18 14.21 -12.52
CA LEU A 161 3.22 14.18 -13.99
C LEU A 161 1.96 13.48 -14.53
N ALA A 162 1.34 14.06 -15.57
CA ALA A 162 0.16 13.49 -16.23
C ALA A 162 0.30 13.60 -17.76
N PRO A 163 1.12 12.75 -18.39
CA PRO A 163 1.56 12.95 -19.77
C PRO A 163 0.49 12.60 -20.83
N VAL A 164 -0.54 11.84 -20.44
CA VAL A 164 -1.65 11.45 -21.33
C VAL A 164 -2.98 11.51 -20.58
N ASP A 165 -4.06 11.61 -21.34
CA ASP A 165 -5.42 11.28 -20.89
C ASP A 165 -5.80 9.89 -21.41
N LEU A 166 -6.54 9.13 -20.62
CA LEU A 166 -7.30 7.97 -21.08
C LEU A 166 -8.67 8.45 -21.55
N VAL A 167 -8.96 8.25 -22.83
CA VAL A 167 -10.29 8.50 -23.42
C VAL A 167 -10.99 7.15 -23.56
N VAL A 168 -12.19 7.03 -22.99
CA VAL A 168 -13.00 5.80 -23.05
C VAL A 168 -14.47 6.14 -23.22
N THR A 169 -15.18 5.44 -24.10
CA THR A 169 -16.62 5.63 -24.29
C THR A 169 -17.40 4.60 -23.49
N ILE A 170 -18.19 5.04 -22.52
CA ILE A 170 -19.02 4.19 -21.66
C ILE A 170 -20.48 4.59 -21.88
N ALA A 171 -21.34 3.62 -22.21
CA ALA A 171 -22.75 3.87 -22.51
C ALA A 171 -23.01 4.98 -23.56
N GLY A 172 -22.11 5.10 -24.55
CA GLY A 172 -22.20 6.12 -25.60
C GLY A 172 -21.74 7.53 -25.20
N VAL A 173 -21.19 7.70 -23.99
CA VAL A 173 -20.64 8.96 -23.49
C VAL A 173 -19.11 8.85 -23.40
N GLU A 174 -18.41 9.82 -23.97
CA GLU A 174 -16.95 9.91 -23.84
C GLU A 174 -16.56 10.40 -22.44
N HIS A 175 -15.68 9.66 -21.78
CA HIS A 175 -15.05 10.02 -20.52
C HIS A 175 -13.55 10.20 -20.73
N VAL A 176 -13.01 11.24 -20.12
CA VAL A 176 -11.59 11.60 -20.21
C VAL A 176 -11.01 11.58 -18.80
N LEU A 177 -10.08 10.68 -18.55
CA LEU A 177 -9.43 10.50 -17.24
C LEU A 177 -7.96 10.85 -17.36
N SER A 178 -7.47 11.72 -16.48
CA SER A 178 -6.04 12.02 -16.38
C SER A 178 -5.28 10.77 -15.91
N VAL A 179 -4.23 10.40 -16.64
CA VAL A 179 -3.34 9.29 -16.29
C VAL A 179 -2.12 9.85 -15.59
N LEU A 180 -1.97 9.49 -14.31
CA LEU A 180 -0.85 9.91 -13.47
C LEU A 180 0.36 9.00 -13.69
N GLU A 181 1.54 9.61 -13.66
CA GLU A 181 2.83 8.94 -13.54
C GLU A 181 3.47 9.37 -12.21
N ASP A 182 2.99 8.76 -11.12
CA ASP A 182 3.48 9.01 -9.76
C ASP A 182 4.85 8.35 -9.52
N MET A 183 5.03 7.18 -10.13
CA MET A 183 6.29 6.46 -10.16
C MET A 183 6.76 6.33 -11.61
N PRO A 184 8.07 6.48 -11.90
CA PRO A 184 8.59 6.35 -13.25
C PRO A 184 8.17 5.03 -13.90
N GLY A 185 7.62 5.11 -15.11
CA GLY A 185 7.20 3.93 -15.88
C GLY A 185 5.88 3.29 -15.42
N GLN A 186 5.13 3.94 -14.52
CA GLN A 186 3.79 3.51 -14.12
C GLN A 186 2.74 4.46 -14.68
N ARG A 187 1.73 3.92 -15.38
CA ARG A 187 0.52 4.66 -15.75
C ARG A 187 -0.63 4.27 -14.85
N LEU A 188 -1.14 5.26 -14.12
CA LEU A 188 -2.15 5.04 -13.09
C LEU A 188 -3.31 6.01 -13.28
N VAL A 189 -4.51 5.47 -13.46
CA VAL A 189 -5.74 6.24 -13.28
C VAL A 189 -6.23 5.98 -11.87
N VAL A 190 -6.24 7.02 -11.04
CA VAL A 190 -6.98 7.03 -9.78
C VAL A 190 -8.34 7.65 -10.07
N PHE A 191 -9.41 6.91 -9.82
CA PHE A 191 -10.77 7.36 -10.14
C PHE A 191 -11.73 7.12 -8.98
N THR A 192 -12.80 7.91 -8.96
CA THR A 192 -13.99 7.68 -8.13
C THR A 192 -15.20 7.51 -9.03
N ASP A 193 -16.22 6.87 -8.50
CA ASP A 193 -17.48 6.63 -9.19
C ASP A 193 -18.65 6.61 -8.20
N GLU A 194 -19.88 6.42 -8.65
CA GLU A 194 -21.07 6.48 -7.80
C GLU A 194 -21.16 5.33 -6.77
N THR A 195 -20.27 4.33 -6.82
CA THR A 195 -20.10 3.31 -5.76
C THR A 195 -19.16 3.77 -4.64
N SER A 196 -18.37 4.83 -4.87
CA SER A 196 -17.34 5.30 -3.93
C SER A 196 -17.97 5.85 -2.64
N GLY A 197 -17.48 5.39 -1.50
CA GLY A 197 -17.97 5.78 -0.16
C GLY A 197 -19.19 4.99 0.33
N THR A 198 -19.78 4.13 -0.52
CA THR A 198 -20.92 3.28 -0.15
C THR A 198 -20.59 1.80 -0.30
N GLU A 199 -20.15 1.38 -1.49
CA GLU A 199 -19.85 -0.02 -1.81
C GLU A 199 -18.38 -0.26 -2.12
N THR A 200 -17.66 0.81 -2.49
CA THR A 200 -16.21 0.84 -2.65
C THR A 200 -15.63 1.99 -1.82
N PRO A 201 -14.32 2.05 -1.55
CA PRO A 201 -13.77 3.06 -0.66
C PRO A 201 -13.91 4.48 -1.21
N SER A 202 -14.11 5.46 -0.33
CA SER A 202 -14.38 6.85 -0.70
C SER A 202 -13.22 7.55 -1.41
N ILE A 203 -12.00 7.08 -1.22
CA ILE A 203 -10.80 7.66 -1.84
C ILE A 203 -10.55 7.17 -3.27
N GLY A 204 -11.43 6.29 -3.76
CA GLY A 204 -11.39 5.76 -5.12
C GLY A 204 -10.58 4.49 -5.28
N ARG A 205 -10.48 4.07 -6.54
CA ARG A 205 -9.82 2.85 -6.99
C ARG A 205 -8.82 3.17 -8.10
N TRP A 206 -8.01 2.18 -8.44
CA TRP A 206 -6.91 2.29 -9.37
C TRP A 206 -7.14 1.44 -10.60
N LEU A 207 -6.91 2.01 -11.78
CA LEU A 207 -6.59 1.25 -12.99
C LEU A 207 -5.10 1.43 -13.27
N VAL A 208 -4.36 0.33 -13.20
CA VAL A 208 -2.96 0.26 -13.61
C VAL A 208 -2.95 -0.07 -15.10
N LEU A 209 -2.41 0.83 -15.91
CA LEU A 209 -2.48 0.74 -17.36
C LEU A 209 -1.07 0.47 -17.95
N PRO A 210 -0.99 -0.14 -19.14
CA PRO A 210 0.29 -0.35 -19.81
C PRO A 210 0.94 0.98 -20.23
N LEU A 211 2.27 1.01 -20.24
CA LEU A 211 3.07 2.14 -20.71
C LEU A 211 3.15 2.09 -22.26
N LEU A 212 2.25 2.80 -22.94
CA LEU A 212 2.16 2.84 -24.42
C LEU A 212 2.36 4.27 -24.94
N GLU A 213 2.75 4.47 -26.19
CA GLU A 213 2.90 5.84 -26.71
C GLU A 213 1.55 6.57 -26.83
N PRO A 214 1.50 7.91 -26.76
CA PRO A 214 0.29 8.66 -27.10
C PRO A 214 -0.21 8.30 -28.52
N GLY A 215 -1.53 8.26 -28.68
CA GLY A 215 -2.24 7.77 -29.88
C GLY A 215 -2.44 6.25 -29.92
N SER A 216 -1.92 5.51 -28.94
CA SER A 216 -2.15 4.06 -28.84
C SER A 216 -3.56 3.76 -28.34
N THR A 217 -4.15 2.69 -28.87
CA THR A 217 -5.32 2.06 -28.27
C THR A 217 -4.92 1.24 -27.03
N VAL A 218 -5.82 1.15 -26.06
CA VAL A 218 -5.60 0.44 -24.80
C VAL A 218 -6.89 -0.24 -24.36
N THR A 219 -6.78 -1.49 -23.90
CA THR A 219 -7.90 -2.16 -23.24
C THR A 219 -8.11 -1.58 -21.85
N VAL A 220 -9.32 -1.09 -21.59
CA VAL A 220 -9.76 -0.56 -20.29
C VAL A 220 -10.67 -1.59 -19.65
N ASP A 221 -10.12 -2.40 -18.75
CA ASP A 221 -10.86 -3.44 -18.03
C ASP A 221 -11.14 -3.00 -16.59
N PHE A 222 -12.37 -2.55 -16.31
CA PHE A 222 -12.76 -2.17 -14.94
C PHE A 222 -12.90 -3.37 -14.01
N ASN A 223 -12.94 -4.61 -14.51
CA ASN A 223 -12.80 -5.79 -13.65
C ASN A 223 -11.42 -5.87 -13.00
N GLN A 224 -10.43 -5.17 -13.56
CA GLN A 224 -9.08 -5.04 -13.03
C GLN A 224 -8.88 -3.76 -12.20
N ALA A 225 -9.95 -3.04 -11.86
CA ALA A 225 -9.86 -1.93 -10.92
C ALA A 225 -9.48 -2.46 -9.53
N THR A 226 -8.46 -1.86 -8.92
CA THR A 226 -7.88 -2.30 -7.64
C THR A 226 -8.05 -1.27 -6.53
N LEU A 227 -8.03 -1.73 -5.30
CA LEU A 227 -7.81 -0.90 -4.13
C LEU A 227 -6.35 -0.42 -4.10
N SER A 228 -6.13 0.85 -3.78
CA SER A 228 -4.78 1.37 -3.56
C SER A 228 -4.07 0.68 -2.39
N HIS A 229 -2.74 0.71 -2.38
CA HIS A 229 -1.95 0.19 -1.25
C HIS A 229 -2.24 0.92 0.08
N HIS A 230 -2.72 2.17 0.02
CA HIS A 230 -3.18 2.91 1.19
C HIS A 230 -4.33 2.18 1.93
N HIS A 231 -5.22 1.49 1.23
CA HIS A 231 -6.28 0.69 1.88
C HIS A 231 -5.71 -0.46 2.71
N VAL A 232 -4.58 -1.02 2.28
CA VAL A 232 -3.92 -2.15 2.94
C VAL A 232 -3.14 -1.67 4.16
N SER A 233 -2.38 -0.58 4.02
CA SER A 233 -1.59 -0.01 5.10
C SER A 233 -1.56 1.53 5.00
N PRO A 234 -2.57 2.22 5.57
CA PRO A 234 -2.75 3.67 5.40
C PRO A 234 -1.67 4.50 6.10
N ARG A 235 -0.99 3.91 7.09
CA ARG A 235 0.15 4.53 7.79
C ARG A 235 1.44 4.52 6.97
N VAL A 236 1.52 3.68 5.95
CA VAL A 236 2.76 3.37 5.25
C VAL A 236 2.74 3.83 3.80
N PHE A 237 1.59 3.71 3.13
CA PHE A 237 1.46 4.11 1.73
C PHE A 237 0.71 5.42 1.61
N THR A 238 1.37 6.46 1.11
CA THR A 238 0.81 7.80 0.90
C THR A 238 0.42 7.98 -0.57
N CYS A 239 -0.50 7.13 -1.02
CA CYS A 239 -0.98 7.08 -2.40
C CYS A 239 -1.65 8.40 -2.84
N PRO A 240 -1.58 8.73 -4.15
CA PRO A 240 -2.31 9.88 -4.71
C PRO A 240 -3.82 9.62 -4.64
N LEU A 241 -4.58 10.67 -4.30
CA LEU A 241 -6.05 10.67 -4.39
C LEU A 241 -6.52 10.88 -5.83
N SER A 242 -7.80 10.59 -6.08
CA SER A 242 -8.42 10.86 -7.39
C SER A 242 -8.33 12.36 -7.72
N PRO A 243 -7.75 12.74 -8.87
CA PRO A 243 -7.86 14.12 -9.36
C PRO A 243 -9.33 14.51 -9.55
N PRO A 244 -9.67 15.82 -9.45
CA PRO A 244 -11.06 16.28 -9.62
C PRO A 244 -11.72 15.86 -10.94
N GLY A 245 -10.95 15.75 -12.02
CA GLY A 245 -11.44 15.34 -13.34
C GLY A 245 -11.64 13.83 -13.52
N ASN A 246 -11.22 13.00 -12.56
CA ASN A 246 -11.30 11.54 -12.66
C ASN A 246 -12.53 10.95 -11.94
N HIS A 247 -13.58 11.74 -11.76
CA HIS A 247 -14.85 11.23 -11.27
C HIS A 247 -15.73 10.76 -12.43
N LEU A 248 -16.14 9.50 -12.40
CA LEU A 248 -17.07 8.91 -13.37
C LEU A 248 -18.49 8.96 -12.77
N PRO A 249 -19.45 9.70 -13.37
CA PRO A 249 -20.81 9.84 -12.84
C PRO A 249 -21.68 8.62 -13.17
N LEU A 250 -21.14 7.43 -12.91
CA LEU A 250 -21.69 6.11 -13.22
C LEU A 250 -21.40 5.19 -12.05
N ARG A 251 -22.21 4.14 -11.87
CA ARG A 251 -21.89 3.07 -10.92
C ARG A 251 -21.02 2.03 -11.60
N ILE A 252 -19.78 1.88 -11.16
CA ILE A 252 -18.85 0.89 -11.73
C ILE A 252 -18.82 -0.35 -10.85
N GLU A 253 -19.74 -1.26 -11.14
CA GLU A 253 -19.95 -2.53 -10.43
C GLU A 253 -19.02 -3.64 -10.94
N ALA A 254 -17.74 -3.31 -11.13
CA ALA A 254 -16.68 -4.22 -11.54
C ALA A 254 -15.41 -3.98 -10.70
N GLY A 255 -14.57 -5.00 -10.52
CA GLY A 255 -13.30 -4.91 -9.82
C GLY A 255 -13.39 -4.99 -8.29
N GLU A 256 -12.31 -4.59 -7.61
CA GLU A 256 -12.17 -4.71 -6.15
C GLU A 256 -13.11 -3.77 -5.39
N ARG A 257 -13.68 -4.27 -4.28
CA ARG A 257 -14.66 -3.58 -3.42
C ARG A 257 -14.10 -3.27 -2.04
N ALA A 258 -13.56 -4.28 -1.37
CA ALA A 258 -13.08 -4.16 -0.01
C ALA A 258 -12.01 -5.21 0.30
N LEU A 259 -11.19 -4.94 1.31
CA LEU A 259 -10.31 -5.97 1.88
C LEU A 259 -11.15 -6.88 2.79
N ALA A 260 -10.96 -8.19 2.67
CA ALA A 260 -11.60 -9.19 3.51
C ALA A 260 -10.67 -9.59 4.66
N TYR A 261 -11.20 -9.64 5.87
CA TYR A 261 -10.46 -9.99 7.09
C TYR A 261 -11.16 -11.12 7.84
N ASP A 262 -10.40 -12.14 8.27
CA ASP A 262 -10.91 -13.19 9.16
C ASP A 262 -10.90 -12.74 10.64
N LEU A 263 -11.70 -11.72 10.95
CA LEU A 263 -11.77 -11.17 12.30
C LEU A 263 -12.36 -12.19 13.29
N LYS A 264 -13.30 -13.04 12.83
CA LYS A 264 -13.93 -14.05 13.68
C LYS A 264 -12.93 -15.11 14.10
N GLY A 265 -12.22 -15.73 13.15
CA GLY A 265 -11.20 -16.72 13.45
C GLY A 265 -10.12 -16.15 14.35
N ARG A 266 -9.69 -14.90 14.09
CA ARG A 266 -8.72 -14.22 14.94
C ARG A 266 -9.19 -13.95 16.36
N ALA A 267 -10.42 -13.46 16.53
CA ALA A 267 -10.99 -13.24 17.86
C ALA A 267 -11.04 -14.56 18.66
N VAL A 268 -11.47 -15.66 18.02
CA VAL A 268 -11.50 -16.99 18.66
C VAL A 268 -10.09 -17.44 19.05
N THR A 269 -9.10 -17.30 18.18
CA THR A 269 -7.71 -17.68 18.48
C THR A 269 -7.14 -16.86 19.63
N TYR A 270 -7.35 -15.55 19.64
CA TYR A 270 -6.90 -14.67 20.72
C TYR A 270 -7.54 -15.07 22.07
N LEU A 271 -8.85 -15.29 22.10
CA LEU A 271 -9.56 -15.73 23.30
C LEU A 271 -9.06 -17.08 23.83
N ARG A 272 -8.67 -18.01 22.94
CA ARG A 272 -8.05 -19.28 23.34
C ARG A 272 -6.67 -19.11 23.98
N HIS A 273 -5.86 -18.18 23.48
CA HIS A 273 -4.58 -17.86 24.16
C HIS A 273 -4.85 -17.34 25.58
N LEU A 274 -5.84 -16.47 25.76
CA LEU A 274 -6.24 -15.99 27.10
C LEU A 274 -6.75 -17.11 28.01
N GLU A 275 -7.64 -17.98 27.50
CA GLU A 275 -8.18 -19.13 28.25
C GLU A 275 -7.06 -20.07 28.73
N ASN A 276 -6.07 -20.30 27.89
CA ASN A 276 -4.90 -21.14 28.20
C ASN A 276 -3.81 -20.41 29.01
N ARG A 277 -4.02 -19.13 29.36
CA ARG A 277 -3.01 -18.26 30.00
C ARG A 277 -1.70 -18.15 29.21
N ASP A 278 -1.78 -18.30 27.89
CA ASP A 278 -0.68 -18.09 26.96
C ASP A 278 -0.58 -16.60 26.59
N TRP A 279 -0.03 -15.80 27.51
CA TRP A 279 0.11 -14.36 27.33
C TRP A 279 1.04 -13.99 26.18
N ALA A 280 2.08 -14.80 25.94
CA ALA A 280 3.03 -14.59 24.86
C ALA A 280 2.35 -14.75 23.49
N GLY A 281 1.58 -15.83 23.32
CA GLY A 281 0.78 -16.06 22.11
C GLY A 281 -0.27 -14.97 21.89
N ALA A 282 -0.98 -14.55 22.95
CA ALA A 282 -1.91 -13.44 22.87
C ALA A 282 -1.22 -12.14 22.42
N ARG A 283 -0.06 -11.78 23.02
CA ARG A 283 0.69 -10.57 22.68
C ARG A 283 1.22 -10.62 21.24
N ALA A 284 1.69 -11.76 20.76
CA ALA A 284 2.22 -11.92 19.40
C ALA A 284 1.16 -11.65 18.31
N MET A 285 -0.13 -11.78 18.63
CA MET A 285 -1.22 -11.45 17.72
C MET A 285 -1.51 -9.95 17.62
N CYS A 286 -0.99 -9.14 18.56
CA CYS A 286 -1.23 -7.70 18.64
C CYS A 286 -0.13 -6.91 17.91
N ALA A 287 -0.45 -5.70 17.48
CA ALA A 287 0.58 -4.74 17.05
C ALA A 287 1.45 -4.32 18.25
N ASP A 288 2.69 -3.92 17.99
CA ASP A 288 3.64 -3.50 19.05
C ASP A 288 3.14 -2.28 19.83
N THR A 289 2.32 -1.45 19.19
CA THR A 289 1.67 -0.28 19.79
C THR A 289 0.37 -0.60 20.53
N ALA A 290 -0.09 -1.85 20.55
CA ALA A 290 -1.32 -2.21 21.23
C ALA A 290 -1.16 -2.03 22.76
N THR A 291 -2.02 -1.20 23.33
CA THR A 291 -2.17 -1.00 24.78
C THR A 291 -3.36 -1.80 25.30
N VAL A 292 -3.32 -2.18 26.58
CA VAL A 292 -4.48 -2.76 27.26
C VAL A 292 -4.98 -1.76 28.27
N TRP A 293 -6.26 -1.45 28.18
CA TRP A 293 -6.93 -0.61 29.14
C TRP A 293 -7.43 -1.47 30.29
N HIS A 294 -6.94 -1.20 31.50
CA HIS A 294 -7.43 -1.84 32.71
C HIS A 294 -8.55 -0.99 33.31
N ASN A 295 -9.75 -1.57 33.43
CA ASN A 295 -10.88 -0.95 34.13
C ASN A 295 -10.75 -1.09 35.66
N ASP A 296 -9.54 -0.94 36.20
CA ASP A 296 -9.26 -0.94 37.64
C ASP A 296 -9.04 0.50 38.18
N GLY A 297 -9.22 1.50 37.32
CA GLY A 297 -9.08 2.92 37.65
C GLY A 297 -7.65 3.44 37.65
N LYS A 298 -6.65 2.66 37.19
CA LYS A 298 -5.23 3.06 37.22
C LYS A 298 -4.66 3.58 35.90
N GLY A 299 -5.41 3.53 34.80
CA GLY A 299 -5.00 4.10 33.50
C GLY A 299 -4.44 3.05 32.52
N ASP A 300 -3.74 3.52 31.48
CA ASP A 300 -3.18 2.68 30.42
C ASP A 300 -1.88 1.98 30.89
N GLU A 301 -1.79 0.66 30.73
CA GLU A 301 -0.54 -0.11 30.94
C GLU A 301 -0.17 -0.90 29.67
N THR A 302 1.14 -1.09 29.45
CA THR A 302 1.63 -1.94 28.34
C THR A 302 1.49 -3.42 28.72
N ILE A 303 1.18 -4.29 27.75
CA ILE A 303 0.95 -5.74 27.99
C ILE A 303 2.16 -6.44 28.66
N ALA A 304 3.36 -5.88 28.54
CA ALA A 304 4.57 -6.41 29.16
C ALA A 304 4.63 -6.24 30.69
N GLY A 305 3.72 -5.46 31.28
CA GLY A 305 3.76 -5.06 32.69
C GLY A 305 2.98 -5.93 33.66
N ALA A 306 2.23 -6.94 33.21
CA ALA A 306 1.40 -7.75 34.10
C ALA A 306 2.28 -8.48 35.14
N PRO A 307 2.23 -8.10 36.44
CA PRO A 307 2.92 -8.85 37.47
C PRO A 307 2.25 -10.21 37.57
N HIS A 308 3.07 -11.26 37.74
CA HIS A 308 2.60 -12.51 38.31
C HIS A 308 1.77 -12.23 39.57
N MET A 309 0.44 -12.32 39.47
CA MET A 309 -0.52 -12.16 40.56
C MET A 309 -1.75 -12.98 40.13
N TYR A 310 -2.09 -14.14 40.71
CA TYR A 310 -1.99 -14.69 42.06
C TYR A 310 -1.90 -16.26 41.95
N PRO A 311 -1.77 -17.05 43.05
CA PRO A 311 -1.10 -18.35 43.09
C PRO A 311 -1.71 -19.48 42.25
#